data_AF-A0A6J3BUY3-F1
#
_entry.id   AF-A0A6J3BUY3-F1
#
_cell.length_a   1.000
_cell.length_b   1.000
_cell.length_c   1.000
_cell.angle_alpha   90.00
_cell.angle_beta   90.00
_cell.angle_gamma   90.00
#
_symmetry.space_group_name_H-M   'P 1'
#
loop_
_entity.id
_entity.type
_entity.pdbx_description
1 polymer ?
#
loop_
_entity_poly.entity_id
_entity_poly.type
_entity_poly.pdbx_seq_one_letter_code
_entity_poly.pdbx_strand_id
1 'polypeptide(L)'
;MIFIYSNIFSYFGVSRSAAIVIGYIMEKYGLCYEDAFTLVKSKRRFISPNVGFVAQLKLFGHIGFMLNKEDPRYKQFRLKMAGQKLKQVKILPQMFADLVKPDPGLIRERPDPIVYRCKKCRRIVASQNNIIPHIPKQVKVELAKKGIRPPPSKLTGLNCAENGEILLEKLKSLAC
;
A
#
# COMPACT_ATOMS: atom_id res chain seq x y z
N MET A 1 0.57 -4.47 12.22
CA MET A 1 -0.13 -3.66 13.26
C MET A 1 -0.68 -2.32 12.72
N ILE A 2 -1.30 -2.27 11.54
CA ILE A 2 -1.87 -1.00 10.99
C ILE A 2 -3.38 -0.87 11.26
N PHE A 3 -4.08 -1.96 11.61
CA PHE A 3 -5.54 -1.96 11.73
C PHE A 3 -6.12 -2.35 13.09
N ILE A 4 -5.29 -2.70 14.09
CA ILE A 4 -5.79 -3.40 15.31
C ILE A 4 -5.88 -2.48 16.56
N TYR A 5 -5.10 -1.40 16.67
CA TYR A 5 -5.04 -0.60 17.91
C TYR A 5 -5.84 0.72 17.89
N SER A 6 -6.96 0.77 17.19
CA SER A 6 -7.83 1.94 17.27
C SER A 6 -9.28 1.51 17.12
N ASN A 7 -9.92 1.19 18.26
CA ASN A 7 -11.37 1.12 18.48
C ASN A 7 -12.21 0.82 17.22
N ILE A 8 -12.66 -0.44 17.08
CA ILE A 8 -13.57 -0.93 16.03
C ILE A 8 -14.89 -0.15 15.94
N PHE A 9 -15.16 0.79 16.83
CA PHE A 9 -16.29 1.71 16.76
C PHE A 9 -16.08 2.81 15.70
N SER A 10 -16.39 2.46 14.44
CA SER A 10 -16.80 3.45 13.43
C SER A 10 -18.22 3.88 13.76
N TYR A 11 -18.48 5.18 13.98
CA TYR A 11 -19.79 5.73 14.43
C TYR A 11 -21.04 5.20 13.70
N PHE A 12 -20.93 4.63 12.49
CA PHE A 12 -22.03 3.99 11.76
C PHE A 12 -21.66 2.69 11.01
N GLY A 13 -20.44 2.20 11.21
CA GLY A 13 -19.93 1.07 10.42
C GLY A 13 -19.84 1.30 8.90
N VAL A 14 -19.75 2.57 8.47
CA VAL A 14 -19.74 2.98 7.05
C VAL A 14 -18.34 2.94 6.46
N SER A 15 -17.33 3.42 7.19
CA SER A 15 -16.01 3.70 6.60
C SER A 15 -14.88 2.88 7.22
N ARG A 16 -14.55 3.08 8.51
CA ARG A 16 -13.42 2.42 9.18
C ARG A 16 -13.63 0.91 9.31
N SER A 17 -14.74 0.48 9.90
CA SER A 17 -15.02 -0.95 10.06
C SER A 17 -15.26 -1.64 8.72
N ALA A 18 -15.91 -0.96 7.76
CA ALA A 18 -16.08 -1.47 6.41
C ALA A 18 -14.72 -1.72 5.74
N ALA A 19 -13.76 -0.79 5.86
CA ALA A 19 -12.42 -0.97 5.31
C ALA A 19 -11.69 -2.18 5.94
N ILE A 20 -11.81 -2.38 7.26
CA ILE A 20 -11.23 -3.54 7.95
C ILE A 20 -11.84 -4.85 7.43
N VAL A 21 -13.18 -4.92 7.33
CA VAL A 21 -13.88 -6.11 6.82
C VAL A 21 -13.51 -6.39 5.37
N ILE A 22 -13.43 -5.36 4.52
CA ILE A 22 -12.99 -5.52 3.13
C ILE A 22 -11.57 -6.05 3.08
N GLY A 23 -10.63 -5.48 3.86
CA GLY A 23 -9.25 -5.95 3.91
C GLY A 23 -9.13 -7.41 4.35
N TYR A 24 -9.92 -7.82 5.35
CA TYR A 24 -10.00 -9.21 5.79
C TYR A 24 -10.51 -10.15 4.67
N ILE A 25 -11.56 -9.75 3.95
CA ILE A 25 -12.09 -10.53 2.83
C ILE A 25 -11.08 -10.62 1.68
N MET A 26 -10.40 -9.52 1.37
CA MET A 26 -9.33 -9.50 0.37
C MET A 26 -8.22 -10.52 0.71
N GLU A 27 -7.73 -10.48 1.95
CA GLU A 27 -6.67 -11.41 2.41
C GLU A 27 -7.15 -12.86 2.47
N LYS A 28 -8.32 -13.11 3.09
CA LYS A 28 -8.85 -14.46 3.30
C LYS A 28 -9.16 -15.21 2.00
N TYR A 29 -9.64 -14.48 1.00
CA TYR A 29 -10.15 -15.05 -0.24
C TYR A 29 -9.35 -14.67 -1.49
N GLY A 30 -8.25 -13.93 -1.33
CA GLY A 30 -7.41 -13.49 -2.45
C GLY A 30 -8.12 -12.54 -3.42
N LEU A 31 -9.13 -11.79 -2.95
CA LEU A 31 -9.95 -10.93 -3.81
C LEU A 31 -9.30 -9.57 -4.04
N CYS A 32 -9.54 -9.01 -5.22
CA CYS A 32 -9.23 -7.61 -5.47
C CYS A 32 -10.18 -6.69 -4.66
N TYR A 33 -9.81 -5.41 -4.53
CA TYR A 33 -10.62 -4.47 -3.74
C TYR A 33 -12.06 -4.36 -4.26
N GLU A 34 -12.23 -4.31 -5.58
CA GLU A 34 -13.52 -4.13 -6.25
C GLU A 34 -14.48 -5.30 -5.95
N ASP A 35 -13.99 -6.53 -5.99
CA ASP A 35 -14.79 -7.74 -5.70
C ASP A 35 -15.12 -7.83 -4.21
N ALA A 36 -14.11 -7.64 -3.35
CA ALA A 36 -14.30 -7.64 -1.91
C ALA A 36 -15.27 -6.54 -1.46
N PHE A 37 -15.17 -5.34 -2.04
CA PHE A 37 -16.10 -4.24 -1.78
C PHE A 37 -17.53 -4.61 -2.19
N THR A 38 -17.71 -5.19 -3.39
CA THR A 38 -19.03 -5.62 -3.88
C THR A 38 -19.65 -6.67 -2.97
N LEU A 39 -18.85 -7.64 -2.52
CA LEU A 39 -19.29 -8.68 -1.59
C LEU A 39 -19.72 -8.09 -0.23
N VAL A 40 -18.91 -7.22 0.38
CA VAL A 40 -19.30 -6.58 1.65
C VAL A 40 -20.52 -5.68 1.46
N LYS A 41 -20.63 -4.98 0.32
CA LYS A 41 -21.75 -4.09 0.02
C LYS A 41 -23.06 -4.85 -0.15
N SER A 42 -23.03 -6.08 -0.70
CA SER A 42 -24.22 -6.91 -0.83
C SER A 42 -24.78 -7.32 0.55
N LYS A 43 -23.90 -7.51 1.55
CA LYS A 43 -24.29 -7.80 2.94
C LYS A 43 -24.61 -6.54 3.76
N ARG A 44 -24.03 -5.38 3.41
CA ARG A 44 -24.27 -4.09 4.07
C ARG A 44 -24.26 -2.95 3.06
N ARG A 45 -25.44 -2.60 2.55
CA ARG A 45 -25.62 -1.66 1.42
C ARG A 45 -25.01 -0.25 1.59
N PHE A 46 -24.84 0.19 2.83
CA PHE A 46 -24.43 1.56 3.17
C PHE A 46 -22.94 1.70 3.50
N ILE A 47 -22.12 0.70 3.20
CA ILE A 47 -20.67 0.88 3.30
C ILE A 47 -20.17 1.95 2.32
N SER A 48 -19.25 2.78 2.79
CA SER A 48 -18.56 3.80 2.02
C SER A 48 -17.19 4.10 2.66
N PRO A 49 -16.17 3.26 2.42
CA PRO A 49 -14.79 3.56 2.80
C PRO A 49 -14.35 4.89 2.17
N ASN A 50 -13.67 5.74 2.94
CA ASN A 50 -13.16 6.99 2.39
C ASN A 50 -12.07 6.72 1.34
N VAL A 51 -11.79 7.71 0.49
CA VAL A 51 -10.80 7.58 -0.61
C VAL A 51 -9.41 7.16 -0.14
N GLY A 52 -9.03 7.52 1.10
CA GLY A 52 -7.77 7.10 1.73
C GLY A 52 -7.74 5.61 2.03
N PHE A 53 -8.81 5.07 2.62
CA PHE A 53 -8.96 3.63 2.87
C PHE A 53 -9.05 2.85 1.56
N VAL A 54 -9.78 3.35 0.56
CA VAL A 54 -9.81 2.73 -0.77
C VAL A 54 -8.41 2.62 -1.36
N ALA A 55 -7.63 3.71 -1.32
CA ALA A 55 -6.26 3.69 -1.83
C ALA A 55 -5.35 2.74 -1.03
N GLN A 56 -5.51 2.67 0.29
CA GLN A 56 -4.77 1.75 1.16
C GLN A 56 -5.12 0.28 0.88
N LEU A 57 -6.40 -0.04 0.70
CA LEU A 57 -6.85 -1.40 0.38
C LEU A 57 -6.37 -1.84 -1.01
N LYS A 58 -6.42 -0.95 -2.01
CA LYS A 58 -5.83 -1.23 -3.32
C LYS A 58 -4.32 -1.48 -3.25
N LEU A 59 -3.60 -0.67 -2.46
CA LEU A 59 -2.18 -0.92 -2.21
C LEU A 59 -1.96 -2.26 -1.50
N PHE A 60 -2.79 -2.59 -0.51
CA PHE A 60 -2.76 -3.85 0.24
C PHE A 60 -2.91 -5.06 -0.68
N GLY A 61 -3.84 -5.02 -1.63
CA GLY A 61 -3.96 -6.04 -2.68
C GLY A 61 -2.70 -6.12 -3.56
N HIS A 62 -2.15 -4.98 -4.01
CA HIS A 62 -0.95 -4.97 -4.85
C HIS A 62 0.31 -5.51 -4.16
N ILE A 63 0.42 -5.43 -2.84
CA ILE A 63 1.54 -5.97 -2.05
C ILE A 63 1.25 -7.39 -1.55
N GLY A 64 0.19 -8.03 -2.04
CA GLY A 64 -0.13 -9.42 -1.75
C GLY A 64 -0.72 -9.67 -0.38
N PHE A 65 -1.51 -8.72 0.12
CA PHE A 65 -2.14 -8.79 1.45
C PHE A 65 -1.13 -8.90 2.60
N MET A 66 0.15 -8.64 2.34
CA MET A 66 1.23 -8.72 3.32
C MET A 66 1.89 -7.36 3.45
N LEU A 67 2.05 -6.89 4.69
CA LEU A 67 2.71 -5.62 4.99
C LEU A 67 4.22 -5.81 5.10
N ASN A 68 4.88 -5.91 3.95
CA ASN A 68 6.33 -5.89 3.85
C ASN A 68 6.83 -4.43 3.86
N LYS A 69 7.63 -4.05 4.87
CA LYS A 69 8.14 -2.68 5.02
C LYS A 69 9.23 -2.36 3.99
N GLU A 70 9.83 -3.39 3.43
CA GLU A 70 10.91 -3.33 2.47
C GLU A 70 10.38 -3.08 1.05
N ASP A 71 9.08 -3.34 0.80
CA ASP A 71 8.43 -3.13 -0.50
C ASP A 71 8.54 -1.66 -0.95
N PRO A 72 9.10 -1.37 -2.14
CA PRO A 72 9.26 -0.01 -2.65
C PRO A 72 7.96 0.79 -2.72
N ARG A 73 6.82 0.15 -2.97
CA ARG A 73 5.50 0.79 -3.08
C ARG A 73 4.98 1.19 -1.71
N TYR A 74 5.18 0.34 -0.71
CA TYR A 74 4.84 0.68 0.67
C TYR A 74 5.73 1.81 1.20
N LYS A 75 7.04 1.75 0.95
CA LYS A 75 7.99 2.85 1.27
C LYS A 75 7.56 4.16 0.62
N GLN A 76 7.27 4.14 -0.68
CA GLN A 76 6.80 5.32 -1.42
C GLN A 76 5.49 5.88 -0.86
N PHE A 77 4.54 5.01 -0.51
CA PHE A 77 3.28 5.40 0.12
C PHE A 77 3.52 6.08 1.47
N ARG A 78 4.34 5.47 2.34
CA ARG A 78 4.68 6.02 3.66
C ARG A 78 5.40 7.37 3.55
N LEU A 79 6.37 7.49 2.65
CA LEU A 79 7.07 8.76 2.36
C LEU A 79 6.10 9.84 1.85
N LYS A 80 5.15 9.48 0.97
CA LYS A 80 4.13 10.42 0.49
C LYS A 80 3.24 10.92 1.64
N MET A 81 2.79 10.03 2.51
CA MET A 81 1.98 10.40 3.68
C MET A 81 2.76 11.29 4.66
N ALA A 82 4.01 10.92 4.95
CA ALA A 82 4.91 11.70 5.79
C ALA A 82 5.14 13.11 5.22
N GLY A 83 5.43 13.22 3.91
CA GLY A 83 5.61 14.50 3.23
C GLY A 83 4.36 15.38 3.24
N GLN A 84 3.17 14.80 3.09
CA GLN A 84 1.91 15.55 3.21
C GLN A 84 1.71 16.10 4.62
N LYS A 85 2.00 15.29 5.66
CA LYS A 85 1.91 15.74 7.04
C LYS A 85 2.97 16.80 7.38
N LEU A 86 4.21 16.61 6.95
CA LEU A 86 5.27 17.61 7.09
C LEU A 86 4.88 18.96 6.49
N LYS A 87 4.22 18.99 5.33
CA LYS A 87 3.71 20.24 4.74
C LYS A 87 2.65 20.92 5.60
N GLN A 88 1.84 20.15 6.32
CA GLN A 88 0.78 20.67 7.18
C GLN A 88 1.31 21.17 8.52
N VAL A 89 2.15 20.37 9.19
CA VAL A 89 2.55 20.61 10.59
C VAL A 89 4.02 20.97 10.78
N LYS A 90 4.83 20.99 9.70
CA LYS A 90 6.29 21.29 9.68
C LYS A 90 7.18 20.38 10.53
N ILE A 91 6.61 19.41 11.24
CA ILE A 91 7.31 18.44 12.09
C ILE A 91 6.98 17.02 11.59
N LEU A 92 7.95 16.11 11.62
CA LEU A 92 7.70 14.71 11.26
C LEU A 92 7.01 14.01 12.43
N PRO A 93 5.77 13.51 12.29
CA PRO A 93 5.10 12.79 13.37
C PRO A 93 5.84 11.51 13.76
N GLN A 94 5.78 11.12 15.03
CA GLN A 94 6.47 9.93 15.57
C GLN A 94 6.15 8.64 14.81
N MET A 95 4.92 8.50 14.31
CA MET A 95 4.49 7.35 13.50
C MET A 95 5.22 7.21 12.17
N PHE A 96 6.06 8.16 11.77
CA PHE A 96 6.90 8.15 10.57
C PHE A 96 8.39 8.21 10.89
N ALA A 97 8.79 8.16 12.17
CA ALA A 97 10.19 8.22 12.59
C ALA A 97 11.04 7.09 11.98
N ASP A 98 10.43 5.93 11.73
CA ASP A 98 11.04 4.77 11.06
C ASP A 98 11.52 5.04 9.62
N LEU A 99 11.02 6.11 8.99
CA LEU A 99 11.47 6.55 7.66
C LEU A 99 12.81 7.27 7.70
N VAL A 100 13.18 7.85 8.85
CA VAL A 100 14.46 8.51 9.04
C VAL A 100 15.49 7.45 9.41
N LYS A 101 16.40 7.17 8.48
CA LYS A 101 17.50 6.23 8.71
C LYS A 101 18.69 6.97 9.34
N PRO A 102 19.51 6.27 10.13
CA PRO A 102 20.79 6.80 10.61
C PRO A 102 21.67 7.25 9.44
N ASP A 103 22.61 8.14 9.75
CA ASP A 103 23.51 8.71 8.75
C ASP A 103 24.30 7.61 8.01
N PRO A 104 24.17 7.51 6.67
CA PRO A 104 24.80 6.45 5.90
C PRO A 104 26.33 6.57 5.86
N GLY A 105 26.91 7.70 6.23
CA GLY A 105 28.35 7.86 6.40
C GLY A 105 28.92 7.25 7.68
N LEU A 106 28.05 6.87 8.64
CA LEU A 106 28.46 6.25 9.91
C LEU A 106 28.38 4.72 9.87
N ILE A 107 27.62 4.17 8.91
CA ILE A 107 27.33 2.74 8.83
C ILE A 107 28.34 2.08 7.89
N ARG A 108 28.96 0.99 8.35
CA ARG A 108 29.84 0.13 7.55
C ARG A 108 29.22 -1.26 7.46
N GLU A 109 28.73 -1.65 6.30
CA GLU A 109 28.17 -2.98 6.02
C GLU A 109 29.20 -3.81 5.23
N ARG A 110 29.23 -5.14 5.44
CA ARG A 110 30.07 -6.08 4.67
C ARG A 110 29.19 -7.13 3.99
N PRO A 111 29.36 -7.42 2.68
CA PRO A 111 30.28 -6.76 1.72
C PRO A 111 29.88 -5.30 1.45
N ASP A 112 30.82 -4.50 0.95
CA ASP A 112 30.58 -3.07 0.71
C ASP A 112 29.41 -2.87 -0.29
N PRO A 113 28.31 -2.21 0.12
CA PRO A 113 27.19 -1.99 -0.76
C PRO A 113 27.50 -0.90 -1.80
N ILE A 114 26.73 -0.87 -2.89
CA ILE A 114 26.75 0.27 -3.82
C ILE A 114 26.29 1.52 -3.06
N VAL A 115 27.14 2.55 -3.03
CA VAL A 115 26.89 3.82 -2.33
C VAL A 115 27.01 5.03 -3.24
N TYR A 116 26.19 6.05 -2.96
CA TYR A 116 26.14 7.33 -3.64
C TYR A 116 26.85 8.38 -2.79
N ARG A 117 27.75 9.13 -3.41
CA ARG A 117 28.62 10.10 -2.73
C ARG A 117 28.40 11.51 -3.27
N CYS A 118 28.47 12.50 -2.39
CA CYS A 118 28.47 13.91 -2.76
C CYS A 118 29.69 14.22 -3.67
N LYS A 119 29.47 14.93 -4.79
CA LYS A 119 30.54 15.27 -5.74
C LYS A 119 31.61 16.20 -5.14
N LYS A 120 31.25 17.07 -4.19
CA LYS A 120 32.16 18.07 -3.59
C LYS A 120 32.98 17.51 -2.44
N CYS A 121 32.35 16.83 -1.47
CA CYS A 121 33.01 16.38 -0.24
C CYS A 121 33.19 14.86 -0.13
N ARG A 122 32.77 14.09 -1.15
CA ARG A 122 32.81 12.61 -1.19
C ARG A 122 32.06 11.88 -0.06
N ARG A 123 31.37 12.61 0.83
CA ARG A 123 30.50 12.06 1.88
C ARG A 123 29.42 11.16 1.26
N ILE A 124 29.16 10.01 1.89
CA ILE A 124 28.07 9.11 1.53
C ILE A 124 26.75 9.80 1.82
N VAL A 125 25.85 9.85 0.84
CA VAL A 125 24.52 10.47 0.97
C VAL A 125 23.39 9.44 0.94
N ALA A 126 23.63 8.27 0.34
CA ALA A 126 22.66 7.18 0.23
C ALA A 126 23.38 5.88 -0.17
N SER A 127 22.78 4.73 0.11
CA SER A 127 23.13 3.43 -0.48
C SER A 127 22.08 2.99 -1.50
N GLN A 128 22.35 1.89 -2.22
CA GLN A 128 21.41 1.26 -3.14
C GLN A 128 20.06 0.96 -2.47
N ASN A 129 20.07 0.58 -1.18
CA ASN A 129 18.86 0.27 -0.41
C ASN A 129 17.95 1.49 -0.16
N ASN A 130 18.49 2.70 -0.28
CA ASN A 130 17.74 3.94 -0.17
C ASN A 130 17.05 4.34 -1.49
N ILE A 131 17.38 3.69 -2.61
CA ILE A 131 16.78 3.99 -3.91
C ILE A 131 15.43 3.29 -4.03
N ILE A 132 14.40 4.09 -4.28
CA ILE A 132 13.07 3.60 -4.59
C ILE A 132 12.87 3.69 -6.11
N PRO A 133 12.83 2.55 -6.83
CA PRO A 133 12.53 2.55 -8.25
C PRO A 133 11.13 3.11 -8.48
N HIS A 134 11.01 4.01 -9.45
CA HIS A 134 9.75 4.63 -9.79
C HIS A 134 9.64 4.83 -11.29
N ILE A 135 8.41 4.72 -11.79
CA ILE A 135 8.11 5.03 -13.19
C ILE A 135 8.27 6.56 -13.38
N PRO A 136 9.03 7.01 -14.40
CA PRO A 136 9.15 8.42 -14.73
C PRO A 136 7.79 9.09 -14.96
N LYS A 137 7.70 10.40 -14.68
CA LYS A 137 6.44 11.14 -14.77
C LYS A 137 5.81 11.07 -16.17
N GLN A 138 6.62 11.16 -17.22
CA GLN A 138 6.18 11.10 -18.62
C GLN A 138 5.45 9.78 -18.90
N VAL A 139 6.10 8.67 -18.57
CA VAL A 139 5.55 7.32 -18.73
C VAL A 139 4.28 7.13 -17.89
N LYS A 140 4.21 7.66 -16.66
CA LYS A 140 2.98 7.62 -15.84
C LYS A 140 1.80 8.33 -16.52
N VAL A 141 2.05 9.49 -17.13
CA VAL A 141 1.01 10.26 -17.84
C VAL A 141 0.52 9.49 -19.07
N GLU A 142 1.44 8.85 -19.81
CA GLU A 142 1.09 8.02 -20.97
C GLU A 142 0.26 6.80 -20.59
N LEU A 143 0.64 6.07 -19.53
CA LEU A 143 -0.12 4.92 -19.04
C LEU A 143 -1.53 5.33 -18.56
N ALA A 144 -1.63 6.48 -17.88
CA ALA A 144 -2.91 7.02 -17.44
C ALA A 144 -3.82 7.39 -18.63
N LYS A 145 -3.28 8.01 -19.69
CA LYS A 145 -4.03 8.31 -20.92
C LYS A 145 -4.56 7.04 -21.61
N LYS A 146 -3.82 5.94 -21.53
CA LYS A 146 -4.21 4.63 -22.08
C LYS A 146 -5.17 3.85 -21.17
N GLY A 147 -5.54 4.37 -20.00
CA GLY A 147 -6.39 3.66 -19.03
C GLY A 147 -5.74 2.42 -18.40
N ILE A 148 -4.43 2.23 -18.59
CA ILE A 148 -3.71 1.04 -18.13
C ILE A 148 -3.32 1.24 -16.66
N ARG A 149 -3.81 0.36 -15.78
CA ARG A 149 -3.31 0.27 -14.40
C ARG A 149 -1.93 -0.39 -14.41
N PRO A 150 -0.94 0.10 -13.64
CA PRO A 150 0.33 -0.61 -13.51
C PRO A 150 0.04 -2.03 -13.02
N PRO A 151 0.68 -3.05 -13.62
CA PRO A 151 0.38 -4.44 -13.31
C PRO A 151 0.57 -4.71 -11.81
N PRO A 152 -0.28 -5.55 -11.20
CA PRO A 152 -0.02 -6.06 -9.86
C PRO A 152 1.36 -6.72 -9.81
N SER A 153 1.94 -6.77 -8.62
CA SER A 153 3.32 -7.25 -8.46
C SER A 153 3.45 -8.70 -8.92
N LYS A 154 4.56 -9.02 -9.61
CA LYS A 154 4.94 -10.39 -9.97
C LYS A 154 5.13 -11.33 -8.76
N LEU A 155 5.25 -10.79 -7.52
CA LEU A 155 5.33 -11.60 -6.29
C LEU A 155 4.00 -12.23 -5.90
N THR A 156 2.89 -11.75 -6.47
CA THR A 156 1.57 -12.34 -6.29
C THR A 156 1.10 -12.75 -7.67
N GLY A 157 1.09 -14.06 -7.95
CA GLY A 157 0.47 -14.64 -9.15
C GLY A 157 -1.07 -14.50 -9.15
N LEU A 158 -1.58 -13.41 -8.60
CA LEU A 158 -2.99 -13.10 -8.47
C LEU A 158 -3.35 -12.11 -9.58
N ASN A 159 -3.80 -12.67 -10.68
CA ASN A 159 -4.49 -11.96 -11.74
C ASN A 159 -5.90 -11.71 -11.19
N CYS A 160 -6.34 -10.47 -11.06
CA CYS A 160 -7.69 -10.14 -10.56
C CYS A 160 -8.85 -10.75 -11.37
N ALA A 161 -8.60 -11.51 -12.44
CA ALA A 161 -9.61 -12.01 -13.36
C ALA A 161 -10.10 -13.43 -13.04
N GLU A 162 -9.30 -14.31 -12.43
CA GLU A 162 -9.60 -15.76 -12.48
C GLU A 162 -10.20 -16.33 -11.19
N ASN A 163 -9.95 -15.73 -10.02
CA ASN A 163 -10.39 -16.28 -8.73
C ASN A 163 -11.67 -15.62 -8.16
N GLY A 164 -12.04 -14.42 -8.66
CA GLY A 164 -13.18 -13.66 -8.14
C GLY A 164 -14.54 -14.22 -8.56
N GLU A 165 -14.66 -14.63 -9.84
CA GLU A 165 -15.93 -15.11 -10.39
C GLU A 165 -16.36 -16.44 -9.77
N ILE A 166 -15.46 -17.43 -9.71
CA ILE A 166 -15.71 -18.77 -9.16
C ILE A 166 -16.11 -18.69 -7.67
N LEU A 167 -15.53 -17.77 -6.90
CA LEU A 167 -15.83 -17.60 -5.49
C LEU A 167 -17.15 -16.84 -5.26
N LEU A 168 -17.44 -15.81 -6.07
CA LEU A 168 -18.73 -15.12 -6.03
C LEU A 168 -19.88 -16.07 -6.38
N GLU A 169 -19.66 -17.01 -7.30
CA GLU A 169 -20.63 -18.03 -7.67
C GLU A 169 -20.87 -19.03 -6.52
N LYS A 170 -19.79 -19.53 -5.88
CA LYS A 170 -19.88 -20.39 -4.69
C LYS A 170 -20.50 -19.68 -3.47
N LEU A 171 -20.26 -18.39 -3.28
CA LEU A 171 -20.84 -17.63 -2.17
C LEU A 171 -22.31 -17.25 -2.42
N LYS A 172 -22.72 -17.09 -3.67
CA LYS A 172 -24.14 -16.97 -4.06
C LYS A 172 -24.88 -18.29 -3.80
N SER A 173 -24.26 -19.45 -4.10
CA SER A 173 -24.87 -20.75 -3.83
C SER A 173 -24.96 -21.11 -2.34
N LEU A 174 -24.10 -20.52 -1.49
CA LEU A 174 -24.13 -20.69 -0.03
C LEU A 174 -25.01 -19.66 0.70
N ALA A 175 -25.58 -18.70 -0.03
CA ALA A 175 -26.48 -17.67 0.52
C ALA A 175 -27.97 -17.98 0.27
N CYS A 176 -28.29 -19.21 -0.13
CA CYS A 176 -29.62 -19.81 -0.07
C CYS A 176 -29.83 -20.50 1.27
#